data_AF-A0A832S6S6-F1
#
_entry.id   AF-A0A832S6S6-F1
#
_cell.length_a   1.000
_cell.length_b   1.000
_cell.length_c   1.000
_cell.angle_alpha   90.00
_cell.angle_beta   90.00
_cell.angle_gamma   90.00
#
_symmetry.space_group_name_H-M   'P 1'
#
loop_
_entity.id
_entity.type
_entity.pdbx_description
1 polymer ?
#
loop_
_entity_poly.entity_id
_entity_poly.type
_entity_poly.pdbx_seq_one_letter_code
_entity_poly.pdbx_strand_id
1 'polypeptide(L)' 'ILSSHRKFPPFGLKGGMPGKCGKNTLIRRDGSVIEAGGKAELKLKSEDVFVIETPGGGGYGRPENFRPEK' A
#
# COMPACT_ATOMS: atom_id res chain seq x y z
N ILE A 1 13.75 -4.21 -1.23
CA ILE A 1 12.72 -3.20 -1.57
C ILE A 1 12.86 -1.98 -0.68
N LEU A 2 12.72 -0.80 -1.27
CA LEU A 2 12.48 0.45 -0.57
C LEU A 2 11.14 1.00 -1.07
N SER A 3 10.15 1.08 -0.19
CA SER A 3 8.83 1.62 -0.51
C SER A 3 8.22 2.32 0.69
N SER A 4 7.91 3.60 0.49
CA SER A 4 7.27 4.45 1.50
C SER A 4 5.79 4.11 1.67
N HIS A 5 5.16 4.68 2.69
CA HIS A 5 3.72 4.52 2.95
C HIS A 5 3.24 3.07 3.16
N ARG A 6 4.08 2.25 3.81
CA ARG A 6 3.73 0.91 4.31
C ARG A 6 3.26 0.91 5.77
N LYS A 7 3.63 1.94 6.52
CA LYS A 7 3.23 2.15 7.92
C LYS A 7 2.37 3.41 8.09
N PHE A 8 2.77 4.50 7.46
CA PHE A 8 2.08 5.79 7.56
C PHE A 8 1.36 6.12 6.24
N PRO A 9 0.05 6.39 6.28
CA PRO A 9 -0.73 6.61 5.08
C PRO A 9 -0.35 7.94 4.40
N PRO A 10 -0.56 8.07 3.09
CA PRO A 10 -0.53 9.38 2.43
C PRO A 10 -1.59 10.30 3.04
N PHE A 11 -1.22 11.54 3.32
CA PHE A 11 -2.11 12.51 3.96
C PHE A 11 -3.16 13.05 2.99
N GLY A 12 -4.33 13.40 3.51
CA GLY A 12 -5.33 14.16 2.77
C GLY A 12 -5.11 15.67 2.88
N LEU A 13 -5.78 16.43 2.02
CA LEU A 13 -5.67 17.88 1.92
C LEU A 13 -7.02 18.58 2.15
N LYS A 14 -7.00 19.76 2.76
CA LYS A 14 -8.19 20.60 3.04
C LYS A 14 -9.37 19.84 3.66
N GLY A 15 -9.08 19.00 4.65
CA GLY A 15 -10.08 18.15 5.33
C GLY A 15 -10.36 16.81 4.65
N GLY A 16 -9.59 16.46 3.62
CA GLY A 16 -9.61 15.14 3.00
C GLY A 16 -9.04 14.05 3.90
N MET A 17 -9.59 12.84 3.75
CA MET A 17 -9.17 11.66 4.50
C MET A 17 -7.83 11.12 3.98
N PRO A 18 -7.02 10.47 4.84
CA PRO A 18 -5.79 9.82 4.40
C PRO A 18 -6.05 8.68 3.41
N GLY A 19 -5.08 8.42 2.53
CA GLY A 19 -5.08 7.29 1.61
C GLY A 19 -4.81 5.97 2.33
N LYS A 20 -5.07 4.84 1.68
CA LYS A 20 -4.68 3.52 2.22
C LYS A 20 -3.16 3.32 2.08
N CYS A 21 -2.54 2.75 3.11
CA CYS A 21 -1.16 2.28 3.02
C CYS A 21 -1.05 1.20 1.94
N GLY A 22 0.13 1.15 1.30
CA GLY A 22 0.50 0.02 0.46
C GLY A 22 0.96 -1.16 1.31
N LYS A 23 1.19 -2.30 0.66
CA LYS A 23 1.66 -3.54 1.29
C LYS A 23 2.67 -4.23 0.38
N ASN A 24 3.61 -4.94 0.98
CA ASN A 24 4.52 -5.82 0.24
C ASN A 24 4.36 -7.24 0.80
N THR A 25 4.21 -8.20 -0.09
CA THR A 25 3.94 -9.59 0.28
C THR A 25 4.76 -10.52 -0.60
N LEU A 26 5.48 -11.44 0.02
CA LEU A 26 6.13 -12.55 -0.66
C LEU A 26 5.26 -13.80 -0.50
N ILE A 27 4.84 -14.35 -1.62
CA ILE A 27 4.13 -15.63 -1.70
C ILE A 27 5.14 -16.66 -2.19
N ARG A 28 5.41 -17.67 -1.36
CA ARG A 28 6.31 -18.77 -1.71
C ARG A 28 5.61 -19.79 -2.58
N ARG A 29 6.39 -20.61 -3.29
CA ARG A 29 5.88 -21.73 -4.09
C ARG A 29 4.97 -22.71 -3.31
N ASP A 30 5.26 -22.90 -2.02
CA ASP A 30 4.45 -23.77 -1.14
C ASP A 30 3.15 -23.11 -0.64
N GLY A 31 2.87 -21.88 -1.07
CA GLY A 31 1.72 -21.09 -0.65
C GLY A 31 1.93 -20.29 0.63
N SER A 32 3.09 -20.40 1.30
CA SER A 32 3.36 -19.58 2.48
C SER A 32 3.48 -18.10 2.13
N VAL A 33 2.97 -17.24 3.01
CA VAL A 33 2.86 -15.80 2.81
C VAL A 33 3.68 -15.08 3.85
N ILE A 34 4.57 -14.19 3.41
CA ILE A 34 5.44 -13.39 4.27
C ILE A 34 5.21 -11.92 3.95
N GLU A 35 4.78 -11.15 4.95
CA GLU A 35 4.70 -9.69 4.82
C GLU A 35 6.09 -9.06 4.96
N ALA A 36 6.37 -8.08 4.10
CA ALA A 36 7.61 -7.34 4.11
C ALA A 36 7.37 -5.85 4.39
N GLY A 37 8.23 -5.27 5.24
CA GLY A 37 8.19 -3.85 5.54
C GLY A 37 8.55 -2.95 4.34
N GLY A 38 8.44 -1.63 4.55
CA GLY A 38 8.83 -0.62 3.55
C GLY A 38 10.33 -0.52 3.31
N LYS A 39 11.16 -1.00 4.24
CA LYS A 39 12.60 -1.20 4.06
C LYS A 39 12.89 -2.65 4.40
N ALA A 40 13.13 -3.47 3.37
CA ALA A 40 13.32 -4.90 3.55
C ALA A 40 14.24 -5.48 2.48
N GLU A 41 14.99 -6.50 2.88
CA GLU A 41 15.75 -7.38 1.98
C GLU A 41 15.16 -8.78 2.09
N LEU A 42 14.96 -9.44 0.94
CA LEU A 42 14.33 -10.75 0.86
C LEU A 42 15.11 -11.62 -0.12
N LYS A 43 15.34 -12.89 0.25
CA LYS A 43 15.85 -13.90 -0.67
C LYS A 43 14.68 -14.61 -1.35
N LEU A 44 14.57 -14.37 -2.66
CA LEU A 44 13.60 -15.03 -3.54
C LEU A 44 14.17 -16.34 -4.09
N LYS A 45 13.30 -17.31 -4.34
CA LYS A 45 13.60 -18.55 -5.06
C LYS A 45 12.80 -18.57 -6.36
N SER A 46 13.13 -19.49 -7.27
CA SER A 46 12.28 -19.74 -8.46
C SER A 46 10.86 -20.06 -8.03
N GLU A 47 9.89 -19.59 -8.81
CA GLU A 47 8.45 -19.73 -8.55
C GLU A 47 7.91 -18.93 -7.34
N ASP A 48 8.74 -18.15 -6.64
CA ASP A 48 8.22 -17.18 -5.67
C ASP A 48 7.55 -16.00 -6.39
N VAL A 49 6.48 -15.46 -5.81
CA VAL A 49 5.78 -14.27 -6.30
C VAL A 49 5.90 -13.16 -5.28
N PHE A 50 6.44 -12.01 -5.71
CA PHE A 50 6.50 -10.82 -4.87
C PHE A 50 5.44 -9.81 -5.30
N VAL A 51 4.43 -9.62 -4.46
CA VAL A 51 3.30 -8.72 -4.69
C VAL A 51 3.58 -7.37 -4.04
N ILE A 52 3.43 -6.31 -4.82
CA ILE A 52 3.59 -4.93 -4.36
C ILE A 52 2.25 -4.22 -4.56
N GLU A 53 1.54 -3.98 -3.46
CA GLU A 53 0.33 -3.16 -3.44
C GLU A 53 0.76 -1.72 -3.18
N THR A 54 0.60 -0.86 -4.19
CA THR A 54 0.95 0.57 -4.07
C THR A 54 -0.04 1.30 -3.18
N PRO A 55 0.41 2.29 -2.38
CA PRO A 55 -0.48 3.09 -1.54
C PRO A 55 -1.46 3.89 -2.41
N GLY A 56 -2.66 4.14 -1.90
CA GLY A 56 -3.62 5.04 -2.53
C GLY A 56 -3.27 6.51 -2.28
N GLY A 57 -3.85 7.43 -3.06
CA GLY A 57 -3.75 8.86 -2.80
C GLY A 57 -4.56 9.30 -1.57
N GLY A 58 -4.13 10.36 -0.89
CA GLY A 58 -4.98 11.04 0.08
C GLY A 58 -6.08 11.83 -0.62
N GLY A 59 -7.25 11.90 0.02
CA GLY A 59 -8.39 12.66 -0.50
C GLY A 59 -8.17 14.17 -0.41
N TYR A 60 -8.99 14.91 -1.14
CA TYR A 60 -9.06 16.37 -1.06
C TYR A 60 -10.48 16.81 -0.69
N GLY A 61 -10.59 17.76 0.24
CA GLY A 61 -11.88 18.28 0.72
C GLY A 61 -12.57 17.32 1.69
N ARG A 62 -13.53 17.85 2.46
CA ARG A 62 -14.29 17.03 3.42
C ARG A 62 -15.14 15.99 2.67
N PRO A 63 -15.23 14.73 3.14
CA PRO A 63 -16.06 13.70 2.51
C PRO A 63 -17.52 14.12 2.34
N GLU A 64 -18.06 14.90 3.28
CA GLU A 64 -19.43 15.45 3.22
C GLU A 64 -19.67 16.37 2.00
N ASN A 65 -18.60 16.99 1.49
CA ASN A 65 -18.66 17.86 0.32
C ASN A 65 -18.51 17.09 -1.00
N PHE A 66 -18.22 15.78 -0.95
CA PHE A 66 -18.11 14.97 -2.14
C PHE A 66 -19.48 14.85 -2.80
N ARG A 67 -19.60 15.41 -3.99
CA ARG A 67 -20.77 15.24 -4.85
C ARG A 67 -20.35 14.30 -5.98
N PRO A 68 -20.81 13.03 -5.99
CA PRO A 68 -20.58 12.19 -7.16
C PRO A 68 -21.31 12.85 -8.33
N GLU A 69 -20.56 13.34 -9.32
CA GLU A 69 -21.15 13.66 -10.61
C GLU A 69 -21.64 12.36 -11.25
N LYS A 70 -22.87 12.40 -11.80
CA LYS A 70 -23.40 11.32 -12.63
C LYS A 70 -22.69 11.29 -13.97
#